data_AF-A0A8S3J470-F1
#
_entry.id   AF-A0A8S3J470-F1
#
_cell.length_a   1.000
_cell.length_b   1.000
_cell.length_c   1.000
_cell.angle_alpha   90.00
_cell.angle_beta   90.00
_cell.angle_gamma   90.00
#
_symmetry.space_group_name_H-M   'P 1'
#
loop_
_entity.id
_entity.type
_entity.pdbx_description
1 polymer ?
#
loop_
_entity_poly.entity_id
_entity_poly.type
_entity_poly.pdbx_seq_one_letter_code
_entity_poly.pdbx_strand_id
1 'polypeptide(L)'
;VRRLTFEQFCELLAPIITGQYNDYQLRRTFETLDSDNDNYLNQQEIENLLIVVGRSESNYKISDMIGRLTTRKKLSFEDFKQFINNGFARELLMPSCNNGYGNR
;
A
#
# COMPACT_ATOMS: atom_id res chain seq x y z
N VAL A 1 3.78 -3.85 -19.92
CA VAL A 1 3.79 -3.36 -18.52
C VAL A 1 2.68 -2.35 -18.36
N ARG A 2 1.61 -2.68 -17.65
CA ARG A 2 0.44 -1.81 -17.47
C ARG A 2 0.86 -0.71 -16.49
N ARG A 3 1.00 0.54 -16.98
CA ARG A 3 1.35 1.66 -16.11
C ARG A 3 0.09 2.11 -15.38
N LEU A 4 0.09 1.98 -14.06
CA LEU A 4 -0.93 2.59 -13.21
C LEU A 4 -0.84 4.11 -13.35
N THR A 5 -1.97 4.73 -13.72
CA THR A 5 -2.09 6.19 -13.72
C THR A 5 -2.49 6.69 -12.34
N PHE A 6 -2.25 7.97 -12.05
CA PHE A 6 -2.67 8.58 -10.78
C PHE A 6 -4.19 8.49 -10.55
N GLU A 7 -5.00 8.65 -11.60
CA GLU A 7 -6.46 8.50 -11.50
C GLU A 7 -6.88 7.07 -11.16
N GLN A 8 -6.33 6.08 -11.88
CA GLN A 8 -6.57 4.66 -11.56
C GLN A 8 -6.09 4.30 -10.15
N PHE A 9 -5.00 4.92 -9.72
CA PHE A 9 -4.49 4.76 -8.37
C PHE A 9 -5.44 5.34 -7.31
N CYS A 10 -5.98 6.55 -7.53
CA CYS A 10 -6.97 7.14 -6.64
C CYS A 10 -8.23 6.27 -6.55
N GLU A 11 -8.70 5.71 -7.67
CA GLU A 11 -9.84 4.79 -7.66
C GLU A 11 -9.58 3.51 -6.85
N LEU A 12 -8.34 2.99 -6.89
CA LEU A 12 -7.96 1.77 -6.17
C LEU A 12 -7.71 2.00 -4.68
N LEU A 13 -7.00 3.09 -4.33
CA LEU A 13 -6.62 3.35 -2.94
C LEU A 13 -7.60 4.25 -2.19
N ALA A 14 -8.48 5.03 -2.83
CA ALA A 14 -9.46 5.85 -2.11
C ALA A 14 -10.33 5.05 -1.12
N PRO A 15 -10.84 3.85 -1.45
CA PRO A 15 -11.60 3.04 -0.49
C PRO A 15 -10.73 2.56 0.68
N ILE A 16 -9.49 2.16 0.36
CA ILE A 16 -8.47 1.72 1.33
C ILE A 16 -8.12 2.84 2.32
N ILE A 17 -7.94 4.05 1.79
CA ILE A 17 -7.59 5.25 2.54
C ILE A 17 -8.75 5.74 3.42
N THR A 18 -9.98 5.67 2.92
CA THR A 18 -11.20 6.03 3.67
C THR A 18 -11.59 4.97 4.69
N GLY A 19 -10.94 3.80 4.69
CA GLY A 19 -11.29 2.66 5.55
C GLY A 19 -12.59 1.98 5.15
N GLN A 20 -13.17 2.34 4.00
CA GLN A 20 -14.40 1.76 3.46
C GLN A 20 -14.07 0.83 2.30
N TYR A 21 -13.36 -0.26 2.61
CA TYR A 21 -12.98 -1.27 1.64
C TYR A 21 -13.56 -2.62 2.01
N ASN A 22 -13.74 -3.47 1.00
CA ASN A 22 -14.11 -4.87 1.15
C ASN A 22 -13.03 -5.77 0.54
N ASP A 23 -13.09 -7.07 0.84
CA ASP A 23 -12.12 -8.06 0.33
C ASP A 23 -12.00 -8.03 -1.20
N TYR A 24 -13.09 -7.72 -1.91
CA TYR A 24 -13.08 -7.61 -3.36
C TYR A 24 -12.25 -6.43 -3.87
N GLN A 25 -12.38 -5.25 -3.25
CA GLN A 25 -11.61 -4.05 -3.60
C GLN A 25 -10.14 -4.21 -3.23
N LEU A 26 -9.86 -4.79 -2.06
CA LEU A 26 -8.49 -5.13 -1.66
C LEU A 26 -7.86 -6.11 -2.66
N ARG A 27 -8.63 -7.11 -3.09
CA ARG A 27 -8.17 -8.13 -4.04
C ARG A 27 -7.87 -7.52 -5.41
N ARG A 28 -8.76 -6.68 -5.95
CA ARG A 28 -8.49 -5.96 -7.20
C ARG A 28 -7.26 -5.07 -7.10
N THR A 29 -7.11 -4.38 -5.96
CA THR A 29 -5.94 -3.52 -5.74
C THR A 29 -4.68 -4.37 -5.75
N PHE A 30 -4.67 -5.46 -5.00
CA PHE A 30 -3.56 -6.41 -4.96
C PHE A 30 -3.19 -6.93 -6.37
N GLU A 31 -4.16 -7.42 -7.13
CA GLU A 31 -3.96 -7.91 -8.50
C GLU A 31 -3.50 -6.82 -9.48
N THR A 32 -3.80 -5.55 -9.21
CA THR A 32 -3.34 -4.45 -10.05
C THR A 32 -1.89 -4.04 -9.73
N LEU A 33 -1.44 -4.29 -8.50
CA LEU A 33 -0.07 -4.06 -8.05
C LEU A 33 0.85 -5.22 -8.43
N ASP A 34 0.35 -6.45 -8.30
CA ASP A 34 1.01 -7.71 -8.64
C ASP A 34 1.19 -7.79 -10.16
N SER A 35 2.34 -7.32 -10.62
CA SER A 35 2.63 -7.18 -12.05
C SER A 35 3.11 -8.49 -12.65
N ASP A 36 3.72 -9.37 -11.84
CA ASP A 36 4.21 -10.67 -12.26
C ASP A 36 3.17 -11.81 -12.05
N ASN A 37 2.04 -11.51 -11.40
CA ASN A 37 0.97 -12.45 -11.04
C ASN A 37 1.47 -13.63 -10.21
N ASP A 38 2.51 -13.42 -9.40
CA ASP A 38 3.04 -14.47 -8.52
C ASP A 38 2.20 -14.65 -7.24
N ASN A 39 1.13 -13.86 -7.07
CA ASN A 39 0.27 -13.75 -5.89
C ASN A 39 0.98 -13.18 -4.66
N TYR A 40 2.09 -12.47 -4.85
CA TYR A 40 2.82 -11.75 -3.83
C TYR A 40 3.23 -10.36 -4.32
N LEU A 41 3.24 -9.38 -3.43
CA LEU A 41 3.83 -8.08 -3.72
C LEU A 41 5.26 -8.04 -3.22
N ASN A 42 6.19 -7.84 -4.15
CA ASN A 42 7.60 -7.66 -3.86
C ASN A 42 7.93 -6.17 -3.60
N GLN A 43 9.14 -5.92 -3.10
CA GLN A 43 9.60 -4.55 -2.79
C GLN A 43 9.53 -3.61 -3.99
N GLN A 44 9.87 -4.09 -5.19
CA GLN A 44 9.89 -3.28 -6.40
C GLN A 44 8.48 -2.85 -6.81
N GLU A 45 7.48 -3.71 -6.62
CA GLU A 45 6.08 -3.40 -6.94
C GLU A 45 5.51 -2.34 -5.99
N ILE A 46 5.89 -2.40 -4.72
CA ILE A 46 5.52 -1.39 -3.73
C ILE A 46 6.28 -0.07 -3.99
N GLU A 47 7.54 -0.13 -4.38
CA GLU A 47 8.31 1.06 -4.77
C GLU A 47 7.71 1.72 -6.01
N ASN A 48 7.38 0.94 -7.04
CA ASN A 48 6.71 1.42 -8.25
C ASN A 48 5.37 2.04 -7.92
N LEU A 49 4.61 1.44 -7.00
CA LEU A 49 3.38 2.03 -6.50
C LEU A 49 3.64 3.40 -5.89
N LEU A 50 4.58 3.52 -4.97
CA LEU A 50 4.92 4.78 -4.30
C LEU A 50 5.30 5.85 -5.31
N ILE A 51 6.12 5.51 -6.30
CA ILE A 51 6.54 6.42 -7.37
C ILE A 51 5.34 6.93 -8.15
N VAL A 52 4.34 6.08 -8.45
CA VAL A 52 3.09 6.47 -9.12
C VAL A 52 2.25 7.42 -8.24
N VAL A 53 2.30 7.28 -6.91
CA VAL A 53 1.68 8.24 -5.96
C VAL A 53 2.38 9.61 -5.97
N GLY A 54 3.49 9.75 -6.69
CA GLY A 54 4.36 10.92 -6.61
C GLY A 54 5.22 10.93 -5.35
N ARG A 55 5.46 9.75 -4.76
CA ARG A 55 6.31 9.57 -3.58
C ARG A 55 7.50 8.69 -3.88
N SER A 56 8.67 9.18 -3.56
CA SER A 56 9.88 8.35 -3.51
C SER A 56 10.23 8.15 -2.04
N GLU A 57 10.09 6.92 -1.55
CA GLU A 57 10.62 6.52 -0.26
C GLU A 57 11.92 5.75 -0.47
N SER A 58 12.78 5.75 0.55
CA SER A 58 14.04 5.01 0.45
C SER A 58 13.77 3.51 0.48
N ASN A 59 14.53 2.76 -0.33
CA ASN A 59 14.49 1.30 -0.36
C ASN A 59 14.65 0.66 1.03
N TYR A 60 15.40 1.31 1.92
CA TYR A 60 15.53 0.90 3.31
C TYR A 60 14.20 0.98 4.09
N LYS A 61 13.46 2.09 3.98
CA LYS A 61 12.19 2.28 4.68
C LYS A 61 11.11 1.33 4.14
N ILE A 62 11.06 1.13 2.83
CA ILE A 62 10.15 0.15 2.21
C ILE A 62 10.49 -1.27 2.70
N SER A 63 11.78 -1.65 2.68
CA SER A 63 12.21 -2.96 3.17
C SER A 63 11.95 -3.15 4.66
N ASP A 64 12.08 -2.11 5.50
CA ASP A 64 11.77 -2.16 6.92
C ASP A 64 10.26 -2.40 7.12
N MET A 65 9.42 -1.64 6.42
CA MET A 65 7.97 -1.78 6.52
C MET A 65 7.46 -3.14 6.07
N ILE A 66 7.99 -3.67 4.96
CA ILE A 66 7.69 -5.03 4.51
C ILE A 66 8.22 -6.03 5.55
N GLY A 67 9.44 -5.85 6.04
CA GLY A 67 10.06 -6.73 7.04
C GLY A 67 9.30 -6.80 8.36
N ARG A 68 8.57 -5.74 8.74
CA ARG A 68 7.71 -5.70 9.93
C ARG A 68 6.43 -6.53 9.79
N LEU A 69 6.02 -6.86 8.57
CA LEU A 69 4.82 -7.64 8.28
C LEU A 69 5.12 -9.07 7.85
N THR A 70 6.23 -9.28 7.15
CA THR A 70 6.57 -10.57 6.56
C THR A 70 8.07 -10.81 6.63
N THR A 71 8.45 -12.01 7.08
CA THR A 71 9.84 -12.46 7.11
C THR A 71 10.39 -12.72 5.69
N ARG A 72 9.50 -12.91 4.70
CA ARG A 72 9.86 -13.33 3.33
C ARG A 72 10.13 -12.18 2.36
N LYS A 73 10.05 -10.92 2.82
CA LYS A 73 10.16 -9.70 1.99
C LYS A 73 9.18 -9.64 0.80
N LYS A 74 8.09 -10.41 0.90
CA LYS A 74 7.01 -10.52 -0.08
C LYS A 74 5.69 -10.54 0.68
N LEU A 75 4.75 -9.67 0.30
CA LEU A 75 3.43 -9.59 0.93
C LEU A 75 2.45 -10.50 0.20
N SER A 76 1.90 -11.48 0.89
CA SER A 76 0.72 -12.20 0.40
C SER A 76 -0.53 -11.30 0.47
N PHE A 77 -1.65 -11.73 -0.11
CA PHE A 77 -2.92 -11.03 0.03
C PHE A 77 -3.31 -10.80 1.50
N GLU A 78 -3.04 -11.75 2.39
CA GLU A 78 -3.32 -11.59 3.82
C GLU A 78 -2.38 -10.59 4.49
N ASP A 79 -1.10 -10.61 4.14
CA ASP A 79 -0.13 -9.63 4.66
C ASP A 79 -0.46 -8.23 4.15
N PHE A 80 -0.99 -8.11 2.92
CA PHE A 80 -1.48 -6.86 2.36
C PHE A 80 -2.71 -6.35 3.13
N LYS A 81 -3.67 -7.21 3.47
CA LYS A 81 -4.79 -6.82 4.35
C LYS A 81 -4.30 -6.35 5.72
N GLN A 82 -3.32 -7.03 6.30
CA GLN A 82 -2.70 -6.58 7.55
C GLN A 82 -1.94 -5.26 7.38
N PHE A 83 -1.24 -5.04 6.26
CA PHE A 83 -0.57 -3.78 5.96
C PHE A 83 -1.55 -2.60 5.91
N ILE A 84 -2.70 -2.80 5.27
CA ILE A 84 -3.78 -1.80 5.22
C ILE A 84 -4.39 -1.58 6.61
N ASN A 85 -4.68 -2.64 7.35
CA ASN A 85 -5.28 -2.57 8.69
C ASN A 85 -4.35 -1.96 9.74
N ASN A 86 -3.04 -2.24 9.68
CA ASN A 86 -2.08 -1.84 10.71
C ASN A 86 -1.71 -0.35 10.69
N GLY A 87 -2.45 0.51 9.99
CA GLY A 87 -2.18 1.95 9.94
C GLY A 87 -0.91 2.33 9.18
N PHE A 88 -0.02 1.37 8.86
CA PHE A 88 1.18 1.58 8.05
C PHE A 88 0.87 2.15 6.67
N ALA A 89 -0.16 1.63 6.00
CA ALA A 89 -0.62 2.21 4.74
C ALA A 89 -1.12 3.65 4.92
N ARG A 90 -1.77 3.96 6.04
CA ARG A 90 -2.24 5.31 6.35
C ARG A 90 -1.07 6.25 6.65
N GLU A 91 -0.04 5.80 7.35
CA GLU A 91 1.19 6.56 7.60
C GLU A 91 1.94 6.85 6.29
N LEU A 92 2.01 5.85 5.40
CA LEU A 92 2.72 5.92 4.12
C LEU A 92 1.98 6.70 3.04
N LEU A 93 0.64 6.77 3.09
CA LEU A 93 -0.20 7.45 2.11
C LEU A 93 -0.76 8.79 2.64
N MET A 94 -0.86 8.96 3.96
CA MET A 94 -1.39 10.15 4.64
C MET A 94 -0.52 10.60 5.84
N PRO A 95 0.65 11.22 5.61
CA PRO A 95 1.55 11.71 6.65
C PRO A 95 1.05 13.02 7.27
N SER A 96 -0.17 13.45 6.96
CA SER A 96 -0.79 14.66 7.53
C SER A 96 -2.30 14.50 7.71
N CYS A 97 -2.67 13.53 8.53
CA CYS A 97 -3.78 13.73 9.48
C CYS A 97 -3.23 13.75 10.91
N ASN A 98 -2.09 14.41 11.14
CA ASN A 98 -1.80 14.95 12.45
C ASN A 98 -2.53 16.29 12.57
N ASN A 99 -3.86 16.22 12.69
CA ASN A 99 -4.59 17.37 13.19
C ASN A 99 -4.38 17.36 14.70
N GLY A 100 -3.49 18.23 15.15
CA GLY A 100 -3.35 18.61 16.55
C GLY A 100 -4.62 19.26 17.05
N TYR A 101 -5.66 18.47 17.33
CA TYR A 101 -6.82 18.86 18.12
C TYR A 101 -7.31 17.67 18.96
N GLY A 102 -6.88 17.69 20.22
CA GLY A 102 -7.71 17.29 21.36
C GLY A 102 -7.78 15.81 21.71
N ASN A 103 -7.11 15.43 22.78
CA ASN A 103 -7.80 15.27 24.05
C ASN A 103 -6.83 15.29 25.24
N ARG A 104 -7.02 16.34 26.05
CA ARG A 104 -6.84 16.49 27.50
C ARG A 104 -5.70 15.73 28.19
#